data_AF-A0A8K0X025-F1
#
_entry.id   AF-A0A8K0X025-F1
#
_cell.length_a   1.000
_cell.length_b   1.000
_cell.length_c   1.000
_cell.angle_alpha   90.00
_cell.angle_beta   90.00
_cell.angle_gamma   90.00
#
_symmetry.space_group_name_H-M   'P 1'
#
loop_
_entity.id
_entity.type
_entity.pdbx_description
1 polymer ?
#
loop_
_entity_poly.entity_id
_entity_poly.type
_entity_poly.pdbx_seq_one_letter_code
_entity_poly.pdbx_strand_id
1 'polypeptide(L)'
;MTSDTKGDSTSSKAQELMLWLYWHGGQVPIGWAEGPTATINGLFGKDGWKLYQGLNRDTGIVVSSLLAPEDDMFGGAEGGQFSGDIKDWLVALAKNGVFEETTFVNVGNAGNEPYWGDVFFDNTLGLRINL
;
A
#
# COMPACT_ATOMS: atom_id res chain seq x y z
N MET A 1 -0.79 4.56 -7.74
CA MET A 1 0.02 4.25 -8.94
C MET A 1 1.12 5.30 -9.11
N THR A 2 2.34 4.85 -9.42
CA THR A 2 3.50 5.71 -9.71
C THR A 2 4.05 5.42 -11.11
N SER A 3 4.61 6.41 -11.79
CA SER A 3 5.26 6.23 -13.10
C SER A 3 6.34 7.29 -13.32
N ASP A 4 7.38 6.96 -14.07
CA ASP A 4 8.44 7.91 -14.42
C ASP A 4 7.96 8.97 -15.42
N THR A 5 6.78 8.78 -16.01
CA THR A 5 6.10 9.78 -16.83
C THR A 5 4.94 10.41 -16.06
N LYS A 6 4.98 11.73 -15.90
CA LYS A 6 3.91 12.50 -15.25
C LYS A 6 2.57 12.31 -15.98
N GLY A 7 1.55 11.92 -15.23
CA GLY A 7 0.18 11.73 -15.74
C GLY A 7 -0.08 10.39 -16.44
N ASP A 8 0.91 9.50 -16.53
CA ASP A 8 0.73 8.17 -17.11
C ASP A 8 0.32 7.15 -16.04
N SER A 9 -0.97 6.82 -16.00
CA SER A 9 -1.56 5.83 -15.09
C SER A 9 -1.93 4.52 -15.78
N THR A 10 -1.53 4.30 -17.03
CA THR A 10 -1.96 3.12 -17.83
C THR A 10 -0.83 2.27 -18.34
N SER A 11 0.40 2.79 -18.33
CA SER A 11 1.59 2.06 -18.76
C SER A 11 1.91 0.87 -17.86
N SER A 12 2.37 -0.22 -18.46
CA SER A 12 2.94 -1.37 -17.73
C SER A 12 4.29 -1.05 -17.08
N LYS A 13 4.85 0.14 -17.32
CA LYS A 13 6.00 0.68 -16.57
C LYS A 13 5.57 1.37 -15.28
N ALA A 14 4.28 1.64 -15.11
CA ALA A 14 3.76 2.14 -13.85
C ALA A 14 3.87 1.05 -12.79
N GLN A 15 3.97 1.47 -11.53
CA GLN A 15 3.90 0.58 -10.38
C GLN A 15 2.64 0.86 -9.58
N GLU A 16 2.09 -0.20 -9.00
CA GLU A 16 1.00 -0.09 -8.04
C GLU A 16 1.54 -0.23 -6.63
N LEU A 17 1.14 0.68 -5.76
CA LEU A 17 1.58 0.74 -4.37
C LEU A 17 0.36 0.63 -3.48
N MET A 18 0.39 -0.28 -2.51
CA MET A 18 -0.68 -0.46 -1.54
C MET A 18 -0.15 -0.36 -0.12
N LEU A 19 -0.79 0.48 0.70
CA LEU A 19 -0.53 0.57 2.14
C LEU A 19 -1.69 -0.11 2.87
N TRP A 20 -1.43 -1.28 3.44
CA TRP A 20 -2.46 -2.07 4.10
C TRP A 20 -2.47 -1.75 5.59
N LEU A 21 -3.44 -0.94 6.01
CA LEU A 21 -3.56 -0.43 7.38
C LEU A 21 -4.28 -1.42 8.31
N TYR A 22 -5.18 -2.22 7.75
CA TYR A 22 -5.91 -3.30 8.40
C TYR A 22 -6.22 -4.37 7.35
N TRP A 23 -6.10 -5.64 7.73
CA TRP A 23 -6.45 -6.78 6.90
C TRP A 23 -6.90 -7.94 7.78
N HIS A 24 -7.81 -8.78 7.27
CA HIS A 24 -8.37 -9.89 8.03
C HIS A 24 -8.92 -10.99 7.10
N GLY A 25 -9.42 -12.08 7.69
CA GLY A 25 -10.11 -13.13 6.93
C GLY A 25 -9.19 -13.95 6.02
N GLY A 26 -7.87 -13.94 6.30
CA GLY A 26 -6.87 -14.66 5.52
C GLY A 26 -6.55 -14.04 4.16
N GLN A 27 -6.92 -12.77 3.94
CA GLN A 27 -6.48 -12.02 2.77
C GLN A 27 -4.96 -11.84 2.79
N VAL A 28 -4.34 -11.98 1.62
CA VAL A 28 -2.90 -11.85 1.44
C VAL A 28 -2.58 -10.98 0.23
N PRO A 29 -1.48 -10.21 0.25
CA PRO A 29 -1.07 -9.38 -0.88
C PRO A 29 -0.51 -10.24 -2.02
N ILE A 30 -0.45 -9.66 -3.21
CA ILE A 30 0.36 -10.20 -4.31
C ILE A 30 1.82 -10.29 -3.84
N GLY A 31 2.48 -11.42 -4.13
CA GLY A 31 3.85 -11.69 -3.66
C GLY A 31 3.93 -12.41 -2.30
N TRP A 32 2.81 -12.79 -1.69
CA TRP A 32 2.79 -13.45 -0.38
C TRP A 32 3.57 -14.76 -0.33
N ALA A 33 3.47 -15.59 -1.38
CA ALA A 33 4.10 -16.91 -1.41
C ALA A 33 5.64 -16.84 -1.46
N GLU A 34 6.17 -15.75 -2.03
CA GLU A 34 7.60 -15.45 -2.12
C GLU A 34 8.17 -14.90 -0.80
N GLY A 35 7.28 -14.47 0.11
CA GLY A 35 7.65 -13.86 1.38
C GLY A 35 7.97 -12.36 1.27
N PRO A 36 8.17 -11.68 2.41
CA PRO A 36 8.45 -10.25 2.42
C PRO A 36 9.84 -9.96 1.83
N THR A 37 9.92 -8.97 0.94
CA THR A 37 11.17 -8.48 0.35
C THR A 37 11.93 -7.54 1.29
N ALA A 38 11.23 -6.90 2.23
CA ALA A 38 11.82 -6.06 3.25
C ALA A 38 10.95 -5.99 4.52
N THR A 39 11.58 -5.61 5.63
CA THR A 39 10.91 -5.22 6.88
C THR A 39 11.28 -3.78 7.23
N ILE A 40 10.28 -2.93 7.46
CA ILE A 40 10.45 -1.50 7.75
C ILE A 40 10.02 -1.22 9.19
N ASN A 41 10.88 -0.50 9.92
CA ASN A 41 10.69 -0.14 11.32
C ASN A 41 10.46 1.38 11.48
N GLY A 42 9.76 1.77 12.54
CA GLY A 42 9.46 3.15 12.91
C GLY A 42 8.46 3.89 12.01
N LEU A 43 7.90 3.23 10.98
CA LEU A 43 6.95 3.87 10.06
C LEU A 43 5.60 4.04 10.78
N PHE A 44 5.11 5.28 10.81
CA PHE A 44 3.89 5.66 11.55
C PHE A 44 3.87 5.20 13.01
N GLY A 45 5.05 5.18 13.64
CA GLY A 45 5.21 4.79 15.05
C GLY A 45 5.17 3.28 15.31
N LYS A 46 5.23 2.44 14.26
CA LYS A 46 5.15 0.98 14.36
C LYS A 46 6.37 0.31 13.72
N ASP A 47 6.79 -0.79 14.34
CA ASP A 47 7.88 -1.64 13.86
C ASP A 47 7.34 -2.91 13.19
N GLY A 48 8.08 -3.47 12.24
CA GLY A 48 7.73 -4.75 11.63
C GLY A 48 6.79 -4.68 10.43
N TRP A 49 6.72 -3.55 9.73
CA TRP A 49 5.98 -3.45 8.47
C TRP A 49 6.61 -4.37 7.43
N LYS A 50 5.82 -5.24 6.81
CA LYS A 50 6.32 -6.21 5.82
C LYS A 50 5.99 -5.75 4.41
N LEU A 51 7.01 -5.61 3.57
CA LEU A 51 6.87 -5.29 2.15
C LEU A 51 6.78 -6.58 1.34
N TYR A 52 5.72 -6.74 0.56
CA TYR A 52 5.55 -7.82 -0.40
C TYR A 52 5.51 -7.25 -1.81
N GLN A 53 6.09 -7.96 -2.77
CA GLN A 53 6.12 -7.53 -4.16
C GLN A 53 5.84 -8.69 -5.09
N GLY A 54 5.00 -8.47 -6.10
CA GLY A 54 4.76 -9.46 -7.14
C GLY A 54 4.09 -8.87 -8.36
N LEU A 55 4.13 -9.62 -9.46
CA LEU A 55 3.54 -9.23 -10.73
C LEU A 55 2.03 -9.52 -10.72
N ASN A 56 1.20 -8.50 -10.91
CA ASN A 56 -0.19 -8.70 -11.29
C ASN A 56 -0.22 -9.19 -12.75
N ARG A 57 -0.55 -10.46 -12.96
CA ARG A 57 -0.48 -11.10 -14.28
C ARG A 57 -1.52 -10.58 -15.27
N ASP A 58 -2.60 -9.98 -14.77
CA ASP A 58 -3.66 -9.45 -15.62
C ASP A 58 -3.28 -8.08 -16.22
N THR A 59 -2.50 -7.29 -15.48
CA THR A 59 -2.09 -5.94 -15.89
C THR A 59 -0.63 -5.86 -16.35
N GLY A 60 0.20 -6.84 -15.97
CA GLY A 60 1.65 -6.79 -16.18
C GLY A 60 2.38 -5.78 -15.29
N ILE A 61 1.69 -5.21 -14.30
CA ILE A 61 2.25 -4.22 -13.37
C ILE A 61 2.78 -4.93 -12.12
N VAL A 62 3.94 -4.49 -11.62
CA VAL A 62 4.43 -4.91 -10.30
C VAL A 62 3.65 -4.17 -9.22
N VAL A 63 3.08 -4.94 -8.30
CA VAL A 63 2.36 -4.43 -7.12
C VAL A 63 3.28 -4.56 -5.92
N SER A 64 3.44 -3.47 -5.18
CA SER A 64 4.20 -3.42 -3.93
C SER A 64 3.25 -3.11 -2.77
N SER A 65 3.03 -4.08 -1.89
CA SER A 65 2.12 -3.97 -0.75
C SER A 65 2.90 -3.91 0.56
N LEU A 66 2.77 -2.81 1.30
CA LEU A 66 3.36 -2.68 2.63
C LEU A 66 2.27 -2.90 3.68
N LEU A 67 2.39 -3.98 4.45
CA LEU A 67 1.42 -4.38 5.45
C LEU A 67 1.81 -3.86 6.83
N ALA A 68 0.83 -3.29 7.52
CA ALA A 68 0.93 -2.99 8.94
C ALA A 68 1.27 -4.27 9.72
N PRO A 69 2.01 -4.16 10.84
CA PRO A 69 2.32 -5.31 11.68
C PRO A 69 1.03 -6.00 12.12
N GLU A 70 0.97 -7.32 11.95
CA GLU A 70 -0.26 -8.11 12.17
C GLU A 70 -0.82 -7.94 13.60
N ASP A 71 0.08 -7.88 14.59
CA ASP A 71 -0.28 -7.72 16.00
C ASP A 71 -0.54 -6.25 16.41
N ASP A 72 -0.36 -5.29 15.50
CA ASP A 72 -0.46 -3.85 15.80
C ASP A 72 -0.98 -3.02 14.61
N MET A 73 -2.07 -3.45 13.98
CA MET A 73 -2.72 -2.73 12.88
C MET A 73 -3.42 -1.43 13.34
N PHE A 74 -3.89 -0.59 12.40
CA PHE A 74 -4.59 0.67 12.69
C PHE A 74 -6.12 0.51 12.90
N GLY A 75 -6.59 -0.71 13.17
CA GLY A 75 -7.99 -1.00 13.35
C GLY A 75 -8.29 -2.48 13.61
N GLY A 76 -9.57 -2.77 13.73
CA GLY A 76 -10.14 -4.11 13.85
C GLY A 76 -11.49 -4.20 13.13
N ALA A 77 -12.20 -5.31 13.31
CA ALA A 77 -13.49 -5.56 12.67
C ALA A 77 -14.56 -4.52 13.05
N GLU A 78 -14.42 -3.87 14.20
CA GLU A 78 -15.35 -2.85 14.71
C GLU A 78 -14.99 -1.42 14.27
N GLY A 79 -13.87 -1.24 13.56
CA GLY A 79 -13.39 0.07 13.11
C GLY A 79 -11.94 0.37 13.47
N GLY A 80 -11.47 1.54 13.06
CA GLY A 80 -10.08 1.96 13.25
C GLY A 80 -9.85 3.40 12.83
N GLN A 81 -8.62 3.87 13.02
CA GLN A 81 -8.21 5.20 12.61
C GLN A 81 -6.74 5.20 12.20
N PHE A 82 -6.47 5.87 11.09
CA PHE A 82 -5.13 6.19 10.65
C PHE A 82 -5.03 7.69 10.36
N SER A 83 -3.91 8.28 10.77
CA SER A 83 -3.50 9.63 10.40
C SER A 83 -1.99 9.66 10.28
N GLY A 84 -1.48 10.16 9.17
CA GLY A 84 -0.05 10.19 8.89
C GLY A 84 0.26 10.89 7.58
N ASP A 85 1.52 11.28 7.39
CA ASP A 85 1.99 11.79 6.09
C ASP A 85 2.31 10.61 5.17
N ILE A 86 1.48 10.44 4.14
CA ILE A 86 1.65 9.40 3.11
C ILE A 86 3.02 9.50 2.42
N LYS A 87 3.68 10.67 2.43
CA LYS A 87 5.05 10.83 1.95
C LYS A 87 6.05 9.96 2.71
N ASP A 88 5.88 9.74 4.02
CA ASP A 88 6.80 8.91 4.80
C ASP A 88 6.81 7.46 4.31
N TRP A 89 5.63 6.94 3.93
CA TRP A 89 5.51 5.64 3.29
C TRP A 89 6.20 5.61 1.93
N LEU A 90 5.97 6.60 1.07
CA LEU A 90 6.61 6.67 -0.25
C LEU A 90 8.14 6.74 -0.14
N VAL A 91 8.67 7.55 0.79
CA VAL A 91 10.12 7.64 1.05
C VAL A 91 10.66 6.32 1.58
N ALA A 92 9.91 5.61 2.43
CA ALA A 92 10.32 4.30 2.93
C ALA A 92 10.42 3.27 1.78
N LEU A 93 9.50 3.29 0.81
CA LEU A 93 9.57 2.42 -0.36
C LEU A 93 10.74 2.79 -1.29
N ALA A 94 10.96 4.08 -1.55
CA ALA A 94 12.09 4.54 -2.36
C ALA A 94 13.44 4.13 -1.76
N LYS A 95 13.61 4.27 -0.44
CA LYS A 95 14.81 3.82 0.29
C LYS A 95 15.05 2.31 0.22
N ASN A 96 13.99 1.53 0.03
CA ASN A 96 14.07 0.08 -0.19
C ASN A 96 14.17 -0.29 -1.68
N GLY A 97 14.38 0.69 -2.58
CA GLY A 97 14.63 0.46 -3.99
C GLY A 97 13.39 0.05 -4.80
N VAL A 98 12.18 0.31 -4.29
CA VAL A 98 10.94 0.00 -5.02
C VAL A 98 10.81 0.88 -6.27
N PHE A 99 11.13 2.17 -6.15
CA PHE A 99 11.15 3.14 -7.25
C PHE A 99 12.16 4.26 -6.95
N GLU A 100 12.47 5.08 -7.96
CA GLU A 100 13.37 6.23 -7.81
C GLU A 100 12.65 7.42 -7.16
N GLU A 101 13.36 8.25 -6.39
CA GLU A 101 12.78 9.44 -5.75
C GLU A 101 12.25 10.49 -6.75
N THR A 102 12.57 10.33 -8.03
CA THR A 102 12.12 11.15 -9.17
C THR A 102 10.81 10.66 -9.80
N THR A 103 10.32 9.46 -9.41
CA THR A 103 9.08 8.88 -9.95
C THR A 103 7.86 9.70 -9.51
N PHE A 104 6.92 9.93 -10.43
CA PHE A 104 5.73 10.73 -10.15
C PHE A 104 4.64 9.90 -9.47
N VAL A 105 3.96 10.51 -8.49
CA VAL A 105 2.67 10.02 -7.97
C VAL A 105 1.56 10.50 -8.90
N ASN A 106 0.91 9.56 -9.58
CA ASN A 106 -0.13 9.89 -10.56
C ASN A 106 -1.56 9.70 -10.02
N VAL A 107 -1.73 8.77 -9.08
CA VAL A 107 -3.04 8.43 -8.52
C VAL A 107 -2.90 8.06 -7.05
N GLY A 108 -3.76 8.65 -6.20
CA GLY A 108 -3.94 8.28 -4.81
C GLY A 108 -5.41 7.96 -4.52
N ASN A 109 -5.67 6.74 -4.04
CA ASN A 109 -6.97 6.26 -3.60
C ASN A 109 -6.84 5.70 -2.18
N ALA A 110 -7.96 5.62 -1.45
CA ALA A 110 -8.05 4.85 -0.23
C ALA A 110 -9.44 4.23 -0.14
N GLY A 111 -9.52 3.02 0.41
CA GLY A 111 -10.74 2.24 0.46
C GLY A 111 -10.51 0.86 1.06
N ASN A 112 -11.43 -0.05 0.78
CA ASN A 112 -11.39 -1.45 1.21
C ASN A 112 -11.58 -2.36 -0.01
N GLU A 113 -10.99 -3.54 0.00
CA GLU A 113 -11.11 -4.55 -1.06
C GLU A 113 -11.78 -5.81 -0.50
N PRO A 114 -13.13 -5.87 -0.45
CA PRO A 114 -13.83 -7.05 0.03
C PRO A 114 -13.82 -8.16 -1.03
N TYR A 115 -13.47 -9.37 -0.62
CA TYR A 115 -13.48 -10.55 -1.50
C TYR A 115 -14.78 -11.35 -1.38
N TRP A 116 -15.30 -11.53 -0.16
CA TRP A 116 -16.47 -12.34 0.13
C TRP A 116 -17.15 -11.88 1.43
N GLY A 117 -18.41 -12.25 1.60
CA GLY A 117 -19.23 -11.91 2.77
C GLY A 117 -20.08 -10.65 2.59
N ASP A 118 -20.93 -10.38 3.57
CA ASP A 118 -21.68 -9.13 3.66
C ASP A 118 -20.82 -8.07 4.33
N VAL A 119 -20.62 -6.94 3.64
CA VAL A 119 -19.72 -5.89 4.13
C VAL A 119 -20.44 -4.55 4.17
N PHE A 120 -20.36 -3.90 5.32
CA PHE A 120 -20.83 -2.54 5.52
C PHE A 120 -19.63 -1.64 5.81
N PHE A 121 -19.59 -0.48 5.13
CA PHE A 121 -18.49 0.46 5.23
C PHE A 121 -19.02 1.83 5.67
N ASP A 122 -18.59 2.28 6.83
CA ASP A 122 -18.77 3.66 7.29
C ASP A 122 -17.39 4.29 7.49
N ASN A 123 -16.96 5.11 6.52
CA ASN A 123 -15.61 5.65 6.46
C ASN A 123 -15.63 7.15 6.21
N THR A 124 -14.78 7.89 6.93
CA THR A 124 -14.44 9.27 6.61
C THR A 124 -13.01 9.32 6.08
N LEU A 125 -12.83 9.76 4.84
CA LEU A 125 -11.52 9.87 4.19
C LEU A 125 -11.15 11.33 3.92
N GLY A 126 -9.93 11.70 4.34
CA GLY A 126 -9.28 12.93 3.90
C GLY A 126 -7.90 12.61 3.31
N LEU A 127 -7.70 12.93 2.03
CA LEU A 127 -6.42 12.80 1.36
C LEU A 127 -6.07 14.14 0.71
N ARG A 128 -4.87 14.65 1.00
CA ARG A 128 -4.34 15.86 0.38
C ARG A 128 -2.99 15.55 -0.26
N ILE A 129 -2.92 15.71 -1.57
CA ILE A 129 -1.67 15.62 -2.34
C ILE A 129 -1.36 17.04 -2.84
N ASN A 130 -0.24 17.60 -2.38
CA ASN A 130 0.29 18.85 -2.93
C ASN A 130 1.28 18.47 -4.03
N LEU A 131 0.84 18.53 -5.29
CA LEU A 131 1.65 18.25 -6.49
C LEU A 131 2.49 19.45 -6.92
#